data_AF-A0AA51JRD2-F1
#
_entry.id   AF-A0AA51JRD2-F1
#
_cell.length_a   1.000
_cell.length_b   1.000
_cell.length_c   1.000
_cell.angle_alpha   90.00
_cell.angle_beta   90.00
_cell.angle_gamma   90.00
#
_symmetry.space_group_name_H-M   'P 1'
#
loop_
_entity.id
_entity.type
_entity.pdbx_description
1 polymer ?
#
loop_
_entity_poly.entity_id
_entity_poly.type
_entity_poly.pdbx_seq_one_letter_code
_entity_poly.pdbx_strand_id
1 'polypeptide(L)' 'VLKTRLVRARMDQAARAVHVSSTMHRTFGRAQWAQLRTVLLAWRANVQHAHEAMKSVAAAQIEYA' A
#
# COMPACT_ATOMS: atom_id res chain seq x y z
N VAL A 1 11.02 -15.54 -16.02
CA VAL A 1 9.87 -14.67 -16.39
C VAL A 1 8.59 -15.49 -16.26
N LEU A 2 7.68 -15.13 -15.34
CA LEU A 2 6.37 -15.77 -15.20
C LEU A 2 5.54 -15.48 -16.46
N LYS A 3 5.24 -16.52 -17.25
CA LYS A 3 4.64 -16.39 -18.60
C LYS A 3 3.18 -15.92 -18.61
N THR A 4 2.48 -15.99 -17.48
CA THR A 4 1.11 -15.49 -17.33
C THR A 4 1.12 -14.24 -16.45
N ARG A 5 0.42 -13.17 -16.86
CA ARG A 5 0.35 -11.89 -16.11
C ARG A 5 -0.45 -11.97 -14.80
N LEU A 6 -0.66 -13.18 -14.27
CA LEU A 6 -1.47 -13.42 -13.09
C LEU A 6 -0.77 -13.02 -11.79
N VAL A 7 0.56 -13.10 -11.76
CA VAL A 7 1.34 -12.80 -10.56
C VAL A 7 2.63 -12.09 -10.96
N ARG A 8 2.97 -11.03 -10.24
CA ARG A 8 4.29 -10.41 -10.24
C ARG A 8 4.98 -10.78 -8.93
N ALA A 9 6.04 -11.58 -9.00
CA ALA A 9 6.76 -12.06 -7.83
C ALA A 9 8.26 -12.23 -8.10
N ARG A 10 9.05 -12.28 -7.03
CA ARG A 10 10.48 -12.62 -7.03
C ARG A 10 10.70 -13.83 -6.13
N MET A 11 11.61 -14.72 -6.54
CA MET A 11 11.93 -15.93 -5.79
C MET A 11 13.25 -15.75 -5.08
N ASP A 12 13.24 -15.96 -3.76
CA ASP A 12 14.42 -16.04 -2.93
C ASP A 12 14.68 -17.52 -2.63
N GLN A 13 15.69 -18.08 -3.29
CA GLN A 13 16.04 -19.50 -3.16
C GLN A 13 16.73 -19.81 -1.83
N ALA A 14 17.52 -18.87 -1.29
CA ALA A 14 18.24 -19.07 -0.04
C ALA A 14 17.25 -19.13 1.14
N ALA A 15 16.25 -18.23 1.12
CA ALA A 15 15.16 -18.22 2.09
C ALA A 15 14.07 -19.28 1.78
N ARG A 16 14.15 -19.99 0.64
CA ARG A 16 13.10 -20.90 0.13
C ARG A 16 11.71 -20.23 0.11
N ALA A 17 11.67 -18.95 -0.27
CA ALA A 17 10.47 -18.11 -0.21
C ALA A 17 10.19 -17.40 -1.55
N VAL A 18 8.91 -17.09 -1.80
CA VAL A 18 8.48 -16.30 -2.96
C VAL A 18 7.82 -15.02 -2.48
N HIS A 19 8.42 -13.89 -2.84
CA HIS A 19 7.91 -12.57 -2.53
C HIS A 19 6.97 -12.10 -3.64
N VAL A 20 5.68 -12.01 -3.33
CA VAL A 20 4.66 -11.59 -4.28
C VAL A 20 4.41 -10.09 -4.17
N SER A 21 4.60 -9.36 -5.26
CA SER A 21 4.40 -7.91 -5.33
C SER A 21 3.00 -7.53 -5.82
N SER A 22 2.39 -8.34 -6.68
CA SER A 22 1.04 -8.12 -7.19
C SER A 22 0.42 -9.43 -7.66
N THR A 23 -0.88 -9.60 -7.41
CA THR A 23 -1.68 -10.74 -7.85
C THR A 23 -2.92 -10.25 -8.57
N MET A 24 -3.24 -10.88 -9.69
CA MET A 24 -4.52 -10.72 -10.36
C MET A 24 -5.54 -11.68 -9.74
N HIS A 25 -6.63 -11.13 -9.22
CA HIS A 25 -7.73 -11.93 -8.68
C HIS A 25 -8.62 -12.42 -9.84
N ARG A 26 -8.72 -13.75 -10.01
CA ARG A 26 -9.59 -14.35 -11.04
C ARG A 26 -11.08 -14.13 -10.75
N THR A 27 -11.44 -13.97 -9.48
CA THR A 27 -12.78 -13.58 -9.01
C THR A 27 -12.65 -12.48 -7.96
N PHE A 28 -13.55 -11.51 -7.98
CA PHE A 28 -13.54 -10.35 -7.07
C PHE A 28 -14.92 -10.17 -6.44
N GLY A 29 -15.12 -10.81 -5.30
CA GLY A 29 -16.39 -10.86 -4.58
C GLY A 29 -16.47 -9.87 -3.42
N ARG A 30 -17.53 -9.99 -2.62
CA ARG A 30 -17.84 -9.07 -1.52
C ARG A 30 -16.71 -8.94 -0.49
N ALA A 31 -16.03 -10.05 -0.17
CA ALA A 31 -14.89 -10.02 0.76
C ALA A 31 -13.73 -9.17 0.22
N GLN A 32 -13.41 -9.32 -1.08
CA GLN A 32 -12.36 -8.54 -1.75
C GLN A 32 -12.74 -7.05 -1.82
N TRP A 33 -14.02 -6.73 -2.09
CA TRP A 33 -14.52 -5.35 -2.02
C TRP A 33 -14.40 -4.75 -0.61
N ALA A 34 -14.73 -5.51 0.43
CA ALA A 34 -14.59 -5.06 1.81
C ALA A 34 -13.12 -4.80 2.16
N GLN A 35 -12.22 -5.71 1.79
CA GLN A 35 -10.77 -5.53 1.99
C GLN A 35 -10.25 -4.30 1.23
N LEU A 36 -10.63 -4.12 -0.04
CA LEU A 36 -10.22 -2.97 -0.83
C LEU A 36 -10.70 -1.66 -0.19
N ARG A 37 -11.96 -1.60 0.25
CA ARG A 37 -12.50 -0.44 0.97
C ARG A 37 -11.68 -0.15 2.23
N THR A 38 -11.37 -1.16 3.03
CA THR A 38 -10.54 -0.99 4.24
C THR A 38 -9.16 -0.42 3.91
N VAL A 39 -8.48 -0.97 2.89
CA VAL A 39 -7.16 -0.49 2.46
C VAL A 39 -7.23 0.96 1.98
N LEU A 40 -8.23 1.32 1.16
CA LEU A 40 -8.39 2.67 0.66
C LEU A 40 -8.71 3.70 1.76
N LEU A 41 -9.52 3.32 2.75
CA LEU A 41 -9.81 4.17 3.90
C LEU A 41 -8.55 4.40 4.75
N ALA A 42 -7.75 3.35 5.01
CA ALA A 42 -6.49 3.48 5.71
C ALA A 42 -5.50 4.38 4.96
N TRP A 43 -5.40 4.23 3.63
CA TRP A 43 -4.58 5.10 2.79
C TRP A 43 -5.00 6.56 2.88
N ARG A 44 -6.31 6.84 2.77
CA ARG A 44 -6.84 8.19 2.93
C ARG A 44 -6.46 8.79 4.28
N ALA A 45 -6.67 8.05 5.37
CA ALA A 45 -6.32 8.50 6.71
C ALA A 45 -4.82 8.78 6.86
N ASN A 46 -3.96 7.90 6.34
CA ASN A 46 -2.51 8.07 6.39
C ASN A 46 -2.05 9.32 5.64
N VAL A 47 -2.61 9.59 4.45
CA VAL A 47 -2.28 10.78 3.66
C VAL A 47 -2.74 12.05 4.37
N GLN A 48 -3.96 12.05 4.95
CA GLN A 48 -4.46 13.18 5.72
C GLN A 48 -3.58 13.46 6.95
N HIS A 49 -3.22 12.43 7.70
CA HIS A 49 -2.36 12.57 8.87
C HIS A 49 -0.96 13.10 8.50
N ALA A 50 -0.35 12.59 7.44
CA ALA A 50 0.93 13.12 6.95
C ALA A 50 0.82 14.59 6.54
N HIS A 51 -0.26 14.98 5.87
CA HIS A 51 -0.52 16.37 5.49
C HIS A 51 -0.66 17.30 6.68
N GLU A 52 -1.41 16.88 7.70
CA GLU A 52 -1.59 17.64 8.95
C GLU A 52 -0.27 17.77 9.72
N ALA A 53 0.50 16.69 9.83
CA ALA A 53 1.82 16.72 10.45
C ALA A 53 2.78 17.70 9.73
N MET A 54 2.79 17.69 8.39
CA MET A 54 3.60 18.64 7.61
C MET A 54 3.17 20.10 7.84
N LYS A 55 1.87 20.37 7.89
CA LYS A 55 1.36 21.73 8.22
C LYS A 55 1.79 22.17 9.61
N SER A 56 1.72 21.29 10.60
CA SER A 56 2.15 21.59 11.97
C SER A 56 3.64 21.93 12.03
N VAL A 57 4.49 21.15 11.34
CA VAL A 57 5.93 21.42 11.27
C VAL A 57 6.21 22.76 10.58
N ALA A 58 5.55 23.03 9.45
CA ALA A 58 5.74 24.29 8.72
C ALA A 58 5.29 25.51 9.57
N ALA A 59 4.18 25.40 10.29
CA ALA A 59 3.73 26.46 11.20
C ALA A 59 4.73 26.70 12.34
N ALA A 60 5.26 25.64 12.95
CA ALA A 60 6.29 25.77 13.99
C ALA A 60 7.56 26.44 13.44
N GLN A 61 8.00 26.11 12.23
CA GLN A 61 9.18 26.74 11.61
C GLN A 61 9.01 28.24 11.39
N ILE A 62 7.79 28.71 11.10
CA ILE A 62 7.49 30.15 10.96
C ILE A 62 7.53 30.86 12.32
N GLU A 63 7.11 30.20 13.40
CA GLU A 63 7.11 30.79 14.75
C GLU A 63 8.52 31.00 15.32
N TYR A 64 9.48 30.17 14.91
CA TYR A 64 10.89 30.26 15.33
C TYR A 64 11.79 31.09 14.38
N ALA A 65 11.27 31.61 13.27
CA ALA A 65 12.00 32.41 12.28
C ALA A 65 11.68 33.91 12.42
#